data_AF-A0A1H5W6Z3-F1
#
_entry.id   AF-A0A1H5W6Z3-F1
#
_cell.length_a   1.000
_cell.length_b   1.000
_cell.length_c   1.000
_cell.angle_alpha   90.00
_cell.angle_beta   90.00
_cell.angle_gamma   90.00
#
_symmetry.space_group_name_H-M   'P 1'
#
loop_
_entity.id
_entity.type
_entity.pdbx_description
1 polymer ?
#
loop_
_entity_poly.entity_id
_entity_poly.type
_entity_poly.pdbx_seq_one_letter_code
_entity_poly.pdbx_strand_id
1 'polypeptide(L)'
;MSTFTQHLQLIRPELTDEQHQTILDLAENFRILDEASEKAADTIPVSGIYKKGHRIWNTDLKAGGYAGWINLRFGEAAPAWQSFRRYRAGDLVVPAVDNGHYYKCTHPGTSGVHEPSFPVTAQGTVDDTQNSTTWAPAKNYAHHDIVVPKVPNGYFFVCTIAGLSFNFEPNWIASEGAATVDNNVTWIAYPIATWEEQGTPCQFRPFGKIE
;
A
#
# COMPACT_ATOMS: atom_id res chain seq x y z
N MET A 1 22.45 37.47 20.72
CA MET A 1 21.32 36.51 20.76
C MET A 1 20.89 36.33 19.33
N SER A 2 20.96 35.11 18.79
CA SER A 2 20.64 34.87 17.38
C SER A 2 19.24 35.36 17.05
N THR A 3 19.10 36.09 15.95
CA THR A 3 17.81 36.58 15.46
C THR A 3 17.29 35.69 14.34
N PHE A 4 15.97 35.62 14.14
CA PHE A 4 15.35 34.69 13.19
C PHE A 4 14.57 35.42 12.10
N THR A 5 14.47 34.81 10.92
CA THR A 5 13.54 35.25 9.87
C THR A 5 12.09 34.94 10.25
N GLN A 6 11.13 35.69 9.71
CA GLN A 6 9.73 35.58 10.15
C GLN A 6 9.02 34.31 9.68
N HIS A 7 9.26 33.90 8.42
CA HIS A 7 8.52 32.81 7.81
C HIS A 7 9.09 31.44 8.17
N LEU A 8 10.33 31.18 7.74
CA LEU A 8 10.99 29.88 7.92
C LEU A 8 11.82 29.79 9.20
N GLN A 9 11.84 30.85 10.03
CA GLN A 9 12.62 30.89 11.27
C GLN A 9 14.11 30.56 11.07
N LEU A 10 14.65 30.91 9.89
CA LEU A 10 16.08 30.80 9.58
C LEU A 10 16.90 31.67 10.54
N ILE A 11 18.01 31.14 11.01
CA ILE A 11 19.00 31.85 11.83
C ILE A 11 19.60 32.97 11.00
N ARG A 12 19.75 34.16 11.57
CA ARG A 12 20.45 35.30 10.97
C ARG A 12 21.83 35.43 11.63
N PRO A 13 22.90 34.96 10.98
CA PRO A 13 24.25 35.15 11.50
C PRO A 13 24.61 36.63 11.58
N GLU A 14 25.37 36.98 12.61
CA GLU A 14 25.91 38.32 12.84
C GLU A 14 27.41 38.34 12.53
N LEU A 15 27.93 39.53 12.16
CA LEU A 15 29.36 39.68 11.86
C LEU A 15 30.25 39.38 13.08
N THR A 16 29.69 39.48 14.28
CA THR A 16 30.37 39.21 15.55
C THR A 16 30.41 37.73 15.92
N ASP A 17 29.74 36.85 15.17
CA ASP A 17 29.71 35.42 15.45
C ASP A 17 31.04 34.75 15.10
N GLU A 18 31.38 33.67 15.82
CA GLU A 18 32.52 32.85 15.46
C GLU A 18 32.27 32.13 14.13
N GLN A 19 33.31 32.06 13.28
CA GLN A 19 33.22 31.44 11.95
C GLN A 19 32.66 30.02 11.99
N HIS A 20 33.05 29.21 12.98
CA HIS A 20 32.54 27.86 13.13
C HIS A 20 31.03 27.83 13.39
N GLN A 21 30.55 28.70 14.29
CA GLN A 21 29.12 28.80 14.60
C GLN A 21 28.32 29.28 13.39
N THR A 22 28.82 30.28 12.67
CA THR A 22 28.19 30.75 11.43
C THR A 22 28.04 29.62 10.39
N ILE A 23 29.02 28.74 10.24
CA ILE A 23 28.94 27.60 9.32
C ILE A 23 27.84 26.62 9.75
N LEU A 24 27.74 26.32 11.05
CA LEU A 24 26.68 25.44 11.57
C LEU A 24 25.29 26.05 11.38
N ASP A 25 25.14 27.35 11.64
CA ASP A 25 23.88 28.06 11.49
C ASP A 25 23.44 28.11 10.02
N LEU A 26 24.37 28.31 9.09
CA LEU A 26 24.09 28.26 7.66
C LEU A 26 23.72 26.84 7.20
N ALA A 27 24.40 25.81 7.71
CA ALA A 27 24.07 24.42 7.40
C ALA A 27 22.63 24.08 7.85
N GLU A 28 22.23 24.52 9.04
CA GLU A 28 20.86 24.35 9.53
C GLU A 28 19.83 25.11 8.69
N ASN A 29 20.16 26.34 8.28
CA ASN A 29 19.30 27.10 7.37
C ASN A 29 19.10 26.40 6.02
N PHE A 30 20.17 25.83 5.45
CA PHE A 30 20.05 25.08 4.19
C PHE A 30 19.18 23.83 4.35
N ARG A 31 19.26 23.14 5.49
CA ARG A 31 18.35 22.03 5.81
C ARG A 31 16.89 22.48 5.86
N ILE A 32 16.60 23.58 6.57
CA ILE A 32 15.24 24.13 6.67
C ILE A 32 14.71 24.57 5.30
N LEU A 33 15.55 25.22 4.48
CA LEU A 33 15.18 25.64 3.12
C LEU A 33 14.87 24.46 2.21
N ASP A 34 15.68 23.40 2.27
CA ASP A 34 15.45 22.17 1.50
C ASP A 34 14.14 21.49 1.92
N GLU A 35 13.88 21.37 3.23
CA GLU A 35 12.63 20.80 3.75
C GLU A 35 11.38 21.64 3.41
N ALA A 36 11.52 22.96 3.35
CA ALA A 36 10.46 23.89 3.00
C ALA A 36 10.25 24.03 1.48
N SER A 37 11.20 23.57 0.67
CA SER A 37 11.13 23.67 -0.78
C SER A 37 9.91 22.93 -1.32
N GLU A 38 9.31 23.48 -2.37
CA GLU A 38 8.18 22.84 -3.01
C GLU A 38 8.64 21.56 -3.71
N LYS A 39 7.97 20.44 -3.39
CA LYS A 39 8.27 19.15 -4.01
C LYS A 39 7.47 19.01 -5.29
N ALA A 40 8.04 18.31 -6.27
CA ALA A 40 7.39 17.99 -7.52
C ALA A 40 7.55 16.49 -7.83
N ALA A 41 6.54 15.91 -8.48
CA ALA A 41 6.51 14.51 -8.89
C ALA A 41 5.64 14.35 -10.14
N ASP A 42 5.86 13.27 -10.89
CA ASP A 42 5.04 12.90 -12.06
C ASP A 42 3.78 12.11 -11.66
N THR A 43 3.77 11.57 -10.44
CA THR A 43 2.72 10.70 -9.91
C THR A 43 2.49 10.98 -8.42
N ILE A 44 1.34 10.53 -7.89
CA ILE A 44 1.07 10.60 -6.45
C ILE A 44 2.09 9.72 -5.71
N PRO A 45 2.75 10.23 -4.66
CA PRO A 45 3.68 9.41 -3.89
C PRO A 45 2.99 8.20 -3.26
N VAL A 46 3.70 7.08 -3.29
CA VAL A 46 3.26 5.79 -2.74
C VAL A 46 4.14 5.33 -1.58
N SER A 47 4.98 6.21 -1.04
CA SER A 47 5.88 5.93 0.09
C SER A 47 6.27 7.22 0.79
N GLY A 48 6.53 7.14 2.10
CA GLY A 48 7.06 8.25 2.90
C GLY A 48 5.99 8.96 3.74
N ILE A 49 6.45 9.67 4.76
CA ILE A 49 5.60 10.39 5.70
C ILE A 49 5.35 11.81 5.20
N TYR A 50 4.08 12.20 5.11
CA TYR A 50 3.69 13.54 4.71
C TYR A 50 2.79 14.21 5.73
N LYS A 51 3.03 15.50 5.96
CA LYS A 51 2.16 16.33 6.81
C LYS A 51 0.89 16.73 6.08
N LYS A 52 -0.17 17.01 6.83
CA LYS A 52 -1.39 17.65 6.31
C LYS A 52 -1.02 19.01 5.70
N GLY A 53 -1.58 19.30 4.53
CA GLY A 53 -1.32 20.52 3.77
C GLY A 53 -0.06 20.46 2.89
N HIS A 54 0.73 19.38 2.94
CA HIS A 54 1.88 19.24 2.06
C HIS A 54 1.43 19.16 0.60
N ARG A 55 2.05 19.99 -0.25
CA ARG A 55 1.73 20.10 -1.68
C ARG A 55 2.85 19.49 -2.50
N ILE A 56 2.45 18.83 -3.57
CA ILE A 56 3.35 18.24 -4.56
C ILE A 56 2.87 18.70 -5.93
N TRP A 57 3.74 19.41 -6.64
CA TRP A 57 3.46 19.86 -8.00
C TRP A 57 3.60 18.71 -8.99
N ASN A 58 2.66 18.62 -9.92
CA ASN A 58 2.70 17.63 -10.98
C ASN A 58 3.68 18.08 -12.07
N THR A 59 4.64 17.24 -12.43
CA THR A 59 5.56 17.49 -13.54
C THR A 59 5.05 16.98 -14.89
N ASP A 60 4.11 16.02 -14.91
CA ASP A 60 3.39 15.54 -16.10
C ASP A 60 2.12 16.38 -16.34
N LEU A 61 2.30 17.64 -16.69
CA LEU A 61 1.18 18.56 -16.94
C LEU A 61 0.54 18.28 -18.31
N LYS A 62 -0.77 18.10 -18.32
CA LYS A 62 -1.57 17.87 -19.54
C LYS A 62 -2.92 18.56 -19.46
N ALA A 63 -3.48 18.91 -20.62
CA ALA A 63 -4.85 19.42 -20.72
C ALA A 63 -5.84 18.39 -20.16
N GLY A 64 -6.80 18.84 -19.36
CA GLY A 64 -7.69 18.00 -18.56
C GLY A 64 -7.05 17.41 -17.29
N GLY A 65 -5.75 17.61 -17.07
CA GLY A 65 -5.01 17.16 -15.89
C GLY A 65 -5.11 18.12 -14.70
N TYR A 66 -4.19 17.97 -13.75
CA TYR A 66 -4.13 18.76 -12.52
C TYR A 66 -2.71 19.30 -12.30
N ALA A 67 -2.62 20.49 -11.75
CA ALA A 67 -1.37 21.17 -11.43
C ALA A 67 -0.57 20.48 -10.31
N GLY A 68 -1.24 19.72 -9.44
CA GLY A 68 -0.58 18.98 -8.37
C GLY A 68 -1.54 18.28 -7.44
N TRP A 69 -1.00 17.82 -6.31
CA TRP A 69 -1.73 17.14 -5.24
C TRP A 69 -1.46 17.78 -3.89
N ILE A 70 -2.48 17.82 -3.05
CA ILE A 70 -2.38 18.28 -1.66
C ILE A 70 -2.76 17.15 -0.72
N ASN A 71 -1.93 16.89 0.28
CA ASN A 71 -2.22 15.90 1.30
C ASN A 71 -3.21 16.45 2.33
N LEU A 72 -4.34 15.77 2.53
CA LEU A 72 -5.35 16.18 3.50
C LEU A 72 -5.12 15.61 4.91
N ARG A 73 -4.21 14.64 5.05
CA ARG A 73 -4.06 13.87 6.29
C ARG A 73 -2.60 13.55 6.59
N PHE A 74 -2.15 13.84 7.81
CA PHE A 74 -0.83 13.37 8.25
C PHE A 74 -0.81 11.83 8.25
N GLY A 75 0.20 11.23 7.64
CA GLY A 75 0.31 9.78 7.58
C GLY A 75 1.44 9.27 6.69
N GLU A 76 1.46 7.96 6.49
CA GLU A 76 2.36 7.26 5.58
C GLU A 76 1.69 7.12 4.20
N ALA A 77 2.39 7.47 3.13
CA ALA A 77 1.92 7.20 1.78
C ALA A 77 2.16 5.72 1.45
N ALA A 78 1.17 5.07 0.86
CA ALA A 78 1.24 3.68 0.45
C ALA A 78 0.45 3.49 -0.86
N PRO A 79 0.85 2.53 -1.72
CA PRO A 79 0.11 2.22 -2.93
C PRO A 79 -1.25 1.59 -2.61
N ALA A 80 -2.21 1.70 -3.53
CA ALA A 80 -3.46 0.95 -3.41
C ALA A 80 -3.22 -0.57 -3.50
N TRP A 81 -4.01 -1.35 -2.78
CA TRP A 81 -4.05 -2.81 -2.93
C TRP A 81 -4.40 -3.20 -4.37
N GLN A 82 -3.79 -4.26 -4.87
CA GLN A 82 -4.01 -4.79 -6.21
C GLN A 82 -4.23 -6.29 -6.13
N SER A 83 -5.19 -6.82 -6.89
CA SER A 83 -5.46 -8.26 -6.97
C SER A 83 -4.36 -9.00 -7.71
N PHE A 84 -4.15 -10.27 -7.36
CA PHE A 84 -3.13 -11.14 -7.95
C PHE A 84 -1.71 -10.54 -7.99
N ARG A 85 -1.40 -9.69 -7.02
CA ARG A 85 -0.09 -9.07 -6.88
C ARG A 85 0.68 -9.79 -5.79
N ARG A 86 1.93 -10.11 -6.07
CA ARG A 86 2.85 -10.64 -5.07
C ARG A 86 3.32 -9.51 -4.15
N TYR A 87 3.20 -9.73 -2.85
CA TYR A 87 3.65 -8.83 -1.80
C TYR A 87 4.73 -9.49 -0.94
N ARG A 88 5.68 -8.67 -0.49
CA ARG A 88 6.76 -9.06 0.41
C ARG A 88 6.47 -8.55 1.81
N ALA A 89 7.06 -9.19 2.82
CA ALA A 89 7.00 -8.69 4.18
C ALA A 89 7.54 -7.24 4.24
N GLY A 90 6.76 -6.35 4.85
CA GLY A 90 7.04 -4.92 4.93
C GLY A 90 6.39 -4.07 3.82
N ASP A 91 5.86 -4.67 2.76
CA ASP A 91 5.12 -3.92 1.73
C ASP A 91 3.89 -3.26 2.36
N LEU A 92 3.63 -2.00 1.98
CA LEU A 92 2.50 -1.22 2.46
C LEU A 92 1.38 -1.18 1.41
N VAL A 93 0.14 -1.14 1.88
CA VAL A 93 -1.03 -0.91 1.03
C VAL A 93 -2.09 -0.04 1.72
N VAL A 94 -2.88 0.66 0.91
CA VAL A 94 -4.18 1.23 1.33
C VAL A 94 -5.32 0.55 0.57
N PRO A 95 -6.52 0.47 1.17
CA PRO A 95 -7.68 -0.06 0.49
C PRO A 95 -8.11 0.84 -0.68
N ALA A 96 -8.80 0.25 -1.66
CA ALA A 96 -9.34 0.96 -2.81
C ALA A 96 -10.33 2.06 -2.40
N VAL A 97 -11.13 1.80 -1.36
CA VAL A 97 -11.95 2.81 -0.69
C VAL A 97 -11.28 3.20 0.62
N ASP A 98 -10.92 4.48 0.74
CA ASP A 98 -10.27 5.02 1.94
C ASP A 98 -11.10 4.74 3.20
N ASN A 99 -10.63 3.79 4.01
CA ASN A 99 -11.17 3.48 5.34
C ASN A 99 -10.42 4.23 6.45
N GLY A 100 -9.40 5.01 6.07
CA GLY A 100 -8.56 5.79 6.94
C GLY A 100 -7.38 5.07 7.59
N HIS A 101 -7.06 3.88 7.12
CA HIS A 101 -5.94 3.07 7.61
C HIS A 101 -5.03 2.59 6.45
N TYR A 102 -3.75 2.37 6.75
CA TYR A 102 -2.85 1.61 5.88
C TYR A 102 -2.42 0.31 6.55
N TYR A 103 -1.98 -0.63 5.73
CA TYR A 103 -1.70 -1.99 6.12
C TYR A 103 -0.32 -2.40 5.66
N LYS A 104 0.37 -3.16 6.50
CA LYS A 104 1.69 -3.72 6.21
C LYS A 104 1.56 -5.21 6.04
N CYS A 105 2.17 -5.75 4.99
CA CYS A 105 2.28 -7.18 4.78
C CYS A 105 3.20 -7.77 5.85
N THR A 106 2.68 -8.65 6.70
CA THR A 106 3.46 -9.36 7.73
C THR A 106 3.83 -10.76 7.29
N HIS A 107 2.96 -11.43 6.54
CA HIS A 107 3.24 -12.69 5.87
C HIS A 107 3.26 -12.49 4.35
N PRO A 108 4.39 -12.74 3.66
CA PRO A 108 4.50 -12.55 2.23
C PRO A 108 3.61 -13.55 1.48
N GLY A 109 2.96 -13.10 0.42
CA GLY A 109 2.05 -13.93 -0.35
C GLY A 109 1.62 -13.26 -1.65
N THR A 110 0.66 -13.87 -2.34
CA THR A 110 -0.03 -13.24 -3.46
C THR A 110 -1.41 -12.82 -2.99
N SER A 111 -1.83 -11.60 -3.30
CA SER A 111 -3.17 -11.13 -2.95
C SER A 111 -4.27 -11.89 -3.69
N GLY A 112 -5.44 -11.97 -3.06
CA GLY A 112 -6.58 -12.69 -3.62
C GLY A 112 -7.20 -12.04 -4.85
N VAL A 113 -8.26 -12.67 -5.36
CA VAL A 113 -9.09 -12.11 -6.45
C VAL A 113 -9.79 -10.84 -6.00
N HIS A 114 -10.19 -10.80 -4.72
CA HIS A 114 -10.98 -9.74 -4.12
C HIS A 114 -10.23 -9.14 -2.95
N GLU A 115 -10.34 -7.82 -2.82
CA GLU A 115 -9.74 -7.07 -1.72
C GLU A 115 -10.28 -7.59 -0.37
N PRO A 116 -9.41 -7.81 0.63
CA PRO A 116 -9.85 -8.22 1.95
C PRO A 116 -10.67 -7.11 2.63
N SER A 117 -11.61 -7.54 3.48
CA SER A 117 -12.29 -6.62 4.40
C SER A 117 -11.31 -6.17 5.48
N PHE A 118 -10.56 -5.12 5.16
CA PHE A 118 -9.49 -4.62 6.00
C PHE A 118 -9.99 -4.15 7.38
N PRO A 119 -9.40 -4.65 8.49
CA PRO A 119 -9.82 -4.29 9.83
C PRO A 119 -9.41 -2.85 10.17
N VAL A 120 -10.25 -2.12 10.88
CA VAL A 120 -9.94 -0.76 11.38
C VAL A 120 -9.51 -0.76 12.86
N THR A 121 -9.50 -1.94 13.49
CA THR A 121 -8.97 -2.11 14.84
C THR A 121 -7.45 -1.98 14.81
N ALA A 122 -6.89 -1.24 15.76
CA ALA A 122 -5.45 -1.07 15.88
C ALA A 122 -4.73 -2.42 15.92
N GLN A 123 -3.70 -2.58 15.06
CA GLN A 123 -2.94 -3.83 14.92
C GLN A 123 -3.80 -5.06 14.53
N GLY A 124 -5.00 -4.83 13.99
CA GLY A 124 -5.83 -5.89 13.45
C GLY A 124 -5.16 -6.57 12.27
N THR A 125 -5.23 -7.89 12.21
CA THR A 125 -4.71 -8.68 11.11
C THR A 125 -5.81 -9.26 10.23
N VAL A 126 -5.52 -9.45 8.95
CA VAL A 126 -6.43 -10.12 8.01
C VAL A 126 -5.63 -10.90 6.97
N ASP A 127 -6.05 -12.14 6.72
CA ASP A 127 -5.55 -12.94 5.62
C ASP A 127 -6.26 -12.57 4.31
N ASP A 128 -5.49 -12.45 3.23
CA ASP A 128 -5.95 -12.03 1.90
C ASP A 128 -6.66 -13.17 1.15
N THR A 129 -7.76 -13.64 1.75
CA THR A 129 -8.56 -14.78 1.27
C THR A 129 -10.06 -14.43 1.26
N GLN A 130 -10.40 -13.19 0.93
CA GLN A 130 -11.78 -12.72 0.89
C GLN A 130 -12.63 -13.60 -0.03
N ASN A 131 -13.84 -13.95 0.40
CA ASN A 131 -14.78 -14.85 -0.30
C ASN A 131 -14.26 -16.28 -0.53
N SER A 132 -13.15 -16.67 0.09
CA SER A 132 -12.74 -18.07 0.09
C SER A 132 -13.74 -18.95 0.83
N THR A 133 -13.89 -20.19 0.37
CA THR A 133 -14.70 -21.22 1.04
C THR A 133 -13.84 -22.45 1.30
N THR A 134 -14.17 -23.24 2.33
CA THR A 134 -13.54 -24.56 2.47
C THR A 134 -13.96 -25.45 1.28
N TRP A 135 -13.01 -26.21 0.73
CA TRP A 135 -13.29 -27.13 -0.37
C TRP A 135 -14.41 -28.13 -0.02
N ALA A 136 -15.29 -28.40 -0.99
CA ALA A 136 -16.43 -29.29 -0.85
C ALA A 136 -16.48 -30.33 -2.00
N PRO A 137 -16.85 -31.59 -1.70
CA PRO A 137 -16.92 -32.66 -2.68
C PRO A 137 -18.12 -32.50 -3.62
N ALA A 138 -17.98 -32.96 -4.87
CA ALA A 138 -19.03 -32.94 -5.89
C ALA A 138 -19.75 -31.58 -6.03
N LYS A 139 -18.98 -30.49 -5.87
CA LYS A 139 -19.47 -29.12 -6.00
C LYS A 139 -19.07 -28.57 -7.36
N ASN A 140 -19.98 -27.89 -8.03
CA ASN A 140 -19.67 -27.16 -9.25
C ASN A 140 -19.00 -25.84 -8.87
N TYR A 141 -17.76 -25.64 -9.29
CA TYR A 141 -16.97 -24.44 -9.07
C TYR A 141 -16.90 -23.61 -10.36
N ALA A 142 -17.06 -22.30 -10.22
CA ALA A 142 -16.92 -21.34 -11.29
C ALA A 142 -15.47 -20.82 -11.40
N HIS A 143 -15.14 -20.20 -12.52
CA HIS A 143 -13.85 -19.53 -12.70
C HIS A 143 -13.69 -18.41 -11.66
N HIS A 144 -12.51 -18.30 -11.07
CA HIS A 144 -12.17 -17.43 -9.93
C HIS A 144 -12.78 -17.80 -8.57
N ASP A 145 -13.49 -18.93 -8.44
CA ASP A 145 -13.83 -19.42 -7.11
C ASP A 145 -12.55 -19.67 -6.32
N ILE A 146 -12.56 -19.24 -5.05
CA ILE A 146 -11.43 -19.39 -4.15
C ILE A 146 -11.77 -20.47 -3.12
N VAL A 147 -10.87 -21.43 -2.97
CA VAL A 147 -10.98 -22.44 -1.92
C VAL A 147 -9.74 -22.48 -1.03
N VAL A 148 -9.97 -22.84 0.22
CA VAL A 148 -8.92 -23.24 1.16
C VAL A 148 -9.09 -24.73 1.49
N PRO A 149 -7.98 -25.46 1.72
CA PRO A 149 -8.04 -26.85 2.15
C PRO A 149 -8.75 -27.01 3.49
N LYS A 150 -9.26 -28.22 3.78
CA LYS A 150 -9.82 -28.52 5.11
C LYS A 150 -8.77 -28.45 6.22
N VAL A 151 -7.53 -28.79 5.90
CA VAL A 151 -6.37 -28.62 6.80
C VAL A 151 -5.54 -27.47 6.23
N PRO A 152 -5.52 -26.29 6.88
CA PRO A 152 -4.78 -25.13 6.37
C PRO A 152 -3.30 -25.45 6.12
N ASN A 153 -2.82 -25.08 4.94
CA ASN A 153 -1.43 -25.29 4.52
C ASN A 153 -0.71 -23.98 4.15
N GLY A 154 -1.32 -22.82 4.42
CA GLY A 154 -0.78 -21.49 4.08
C GLY A 154 -1.05 -21.04 2.64
N TYR A 155 -1.85 -21.79 1.87
CA TYR A 155 -2.21 -21.47 0.50
C TYR A 155 -3.72 -21.36 0.34
N PHE A 156 -4.14 -20.48 -0.57
CA PHE A 156 -5.46 -20.52 -1.18
C PHE A 156 -5.35 -20.97 -2.63
N PHE A 157 -6.45 -21.49 -3.16
CA PHE A 157 -6.50 -22.12 -4.46
C PHE A 157 -7.58 -21.45 -5.28
N VAL A 158 -7.23 -20.99 -6.48
CA VAL A 158 -8.14 -20.30 -7.38
C VAL A 158 -8.51 -21.21 -8.54
N CYS A 159 -9.81 -21.36 -8.78
CA CYS A 159 -10.33 -22.13 -9.90
C CYS A 159 -10.02 -21.41 -11.21
N THR A 160 -9.24 -22.06 -12.06
CA THR A 160 -8.89 -21.58 -13.42
C THR A 160 -9.62 -22.33 -14.52
N ILE A 161 -10.01 -23.58 -14.27
CA ILE A 161 -10.91 -24.34 -15.14
C ILE A 161 -12.14 -24.71 -14.30
N ALA A 162 -13.30 -24.18 -14.68
CA ALA A 162 -14.57 -24.41 -13.99
C ALA A 162 -15.10 -25.83 -14.24
N GLY A 163 -15.79 -26.40 -13.24
CA GLY A 163 -16.36 -27.74 -13.36
C GLY A 163 -16.78 -28.35 -12.03
N LEU A 164 -17.10 -29.64 -12.07
CA LEU A 164 -17.47 -30.43 -10.89
C LEU A 164 -16.22 -30.99 -10.20
N SER A 165 -16.04 -30.68 -8.91
CA SER A 165 -14.97 -31.25 -8.08
C SER A 165 -15.15 -32.75 -7.85
N PHE A 166 -14.08 -33.43 -7.43
CA PHE A 166 -14.12 -34.85 -7.12
C PHE A 166 -14.89 -35.12 -5.81
N ASN A 167 -15.12 -36.41 -5.50
CA ASN A 167 -15.81 -36.83 -4.28
C ASN A 167 -14.93 -36.74 -3.02
N PHE A 168 -13.62 -36.59 -3.20
CA PHE A 168 -12.62 -36.51 -2.13
C PHE A 168 -11.72 -35.31 -2.38
N GLU A 169 -11.23 -34.71 -1.30
CA GLU A 169 -10.37 -33.54 -1.40
C GLU A 169 -9.07 -33.90 -2.12
N PRO A 170 -8.63 -33.09 -3.10
CA PRO A 170 -7.40 -33.38 -3.81
C PRO A 170 -6.19 -33.24 -2.89
N ASN A 171 -5.10 -33.94 -3.23
CA ASN A 171 -3.81 -33.69 -2.60
C ASN A 171 -3.25 -32.36 -3.13
N TRP A 172 -3.45 -31.29 -2.36
CA TRP A 172 -3.07 -29.94 -2.73
C TRP A 172 -1.56 -29.79 -2.95
N ILE A 173 -1.17 -29.29 -4.13
CA ILE A 173 0.22 -28.91 -4.40
C ILE A 173 0.45 -27.51 -3.86
N ALA A 174 1.02 -27.42 -2.65
CA ALA A 174 1.30 -26.17 -1.93
C ALA A 174 2.57 -25.47 -2.45
N SER A 175 2.53 -25.00 -3.70
CA SER A 175 3.61 -24.25 -4.33
C SER A 175 3.04 -23.16 -5.21
N GLU A 176 3.57 -21.94 -5.11
CA GLU A 176 3.08 -20.77 -5.86
C GLU A 176 3.00 -21.05 -7.36
N GLY A 177 1.81 -20.89 -7.94
CA GLY A 177 1.54 -21.13 -9.36
C GLY A 177 1.31 -22.60 -9.75
N ALA A 178 1.38 -23.55 -8.81
CA ALA A 178 1.19 -24.97 -9.12
C ALA A 178 -0.28 -25.30 -9.41
N ALA A 179 -0.49 -26.16 -10.42
CA ALA A 179 -1.81 -26.63 -10.82
C ALA A 179 -2.18 -27.95 -10.12
N THR A 180 -3.34 -27.99 -9.47
CA THR A 180 -3.95 -29.21 -8.92
C THR A 180 -5.22 -29.52 -9.69
N VAL A 181 -5.26 -30.68 -10.35
CA VAL A 181 -6.45 -31.16 -11.08
C VAL A 181 -7.35 -31.92 -10.12
N ASP A 182 -8.61 -31.50 -10.06
CA ASP A 182 -9.66 -32.03 -9.20
C ASP A 182 -10.87 -32.37 -10.06
N ASN A 183 -10.79 -33.52 -10.74
CA ASN A 183 -11.74 -33.95 -11.77
C ASN A 183 -11.78 -32.99 -12.97
N ASN A 184 -12.88 -32.27 -13.15
CA ASN A 184 -13.08 -31.30 -14.23
C ASN A 184 -12.60 -29.89 -13.82
N VAL A 185 -12.20 -29.71 -12.56
CA VAL A 185 -11.73 -28.44 -12.02
C VAL A 185 -10.21 -28.40 -12.03
N THR A 186 -9.62 -27.26 -12.36
CA THR A 186 -8.18 -27.02 -12.17
C THR A 186 -7.95 -25.83 -11.26
N TRP A 187 -7.19 -26.07 -10.21
CA TRP A 187 -6.87 -25.10 -9.17
C TRP A 187 -5.43 -24.61 -9.33
N ILE A 188 -5.19 -23.31 -9.21
CA ILE A 188 -3.84 -22.74 -9.10
C ILE A 188 -3.60 -22.29 -7.66
N ALA A 189 -2.47 -22.69 -7.09
CA ALA A 189 -2.11 -22.41 -5.70
C ALA A 189 -1.40 -21.05 -5.55
N TYR A 190 -1.78 -20.30 -4.52
CA TYR A 190 -1.16 -19.01 -4.17
C TYR A 190 -0.89 -18.94 -2.66
N PRO A 191 0.31 -18.52 -2.23
CA PRO A 191 0.59 -18.31 -0.81
C PRO A 191 -0.26 -17.16 -0.27
N ILE A 192 -0.85 -17.34 0.90
CA ILE A 192 -1.72 -16.34 1.53
C ILE A 192 -0.87 -15.15 1.98
N ALA A 193 -1.22 -13.93 1.56
CA ALA A 193 -0.67 -12.72 2.15
C ALA A 193 -1.44 -12.37 3.43
N THR A 194 -0.74 -11.96 4.49
CA THR A 194 -1.38 -11.45 5.72
C THR A 194 -1.04 -9.98 5.90
N TRP A 195 -2.07 -9.20 6.20
CA TRP A 195 -2.01 -7.76 6.40
C TRP A 195 -2.20 -7.41 7.86
N GLU A 196 -1.47 -6.42 8.35
CA GLU A 196 -1.59 -5.85 9.69
C GLU A 196 -1.82 -4.34 9.60
N GLU A 197 -2.83 -3.85 10.31
CA GLU A 197 -3.10 -2.41 10.43
C GLU A 197 -1.92 -1.68 11.08
N GLN A 198 -1.48 -0.53 10.54
CA GLN A 198 -0.33 0.22 11.05
C GLN A 198 -0.62 1.68 11.43
N GLY A 199 -1.79 2.21 11.08
CA GLY A 199 -2.20 3.57 11.40
C GLY A 199 -2.72 4.32 10.19
N THR A 200 -2.52 5.63 10.19
CA THR A 200 -3.17 6.56 9.27
C THR A 200 -2.40 6.77 7.96
N PRO A 201 -3.03 6.64 6.78
CA PRO A 201 -2.41 6.89 5.49
C PRO A 201 -2.42 8.38 5.13
N CYS A 202 -1.53 8.75 4.19
CA CYS A 202 -1.70 9.98 3.43
C CYS A 202 -2.99 9.96 2.61
N GLN A 203 -3.58 11.13 2.39
CA GLN A 203 -4.77 11.29 1.56
C GLN A 203 -4.55 12.44 0.57
N PHE A 204 -3.87 12.14 -0.53
CA PHE A 204 -3.63 13.11 -1.59
C PHE A 204 -4.89 13.38 -2.42
N ARG A 205 -5.21 14.65 -2.60
CA ARG A 205 -6.26 15.11 -3.53
C ARG A 205 -5.68 16.00 -4.61
N PRO A 206 -6.06 15.81 -5.88
CA PRO A 206 -5.60 16.67 -6.95
C PRO A 206 -6.17 18.09 -6.82
N PHE A 207 -5.42 19.09 -7.25
CA PHE A 207 -5.87 20.49 -7.29
C PHE A 207 -5.42 21.18 -8.58
N GLY A 208 -6.03 22.33 -8.89
CA GLY A 208 -5.65 23.16 -10.04
C GLY A 208 -5.88 22.43 -11.36
N LYS A 209 -7.14 22.10 -11.67
CA LYS A 209 -7.49 21.47 -12.94
C LYS A 209 -7.04 22.37 -14.10
N ILE A 210 -6.41 21.78 -15.10
CA ILE A 210 -5.90 22.46 -16.30
C ILE A 210 -6.94 22.22 -17.40
N GLU A 211 -7.59 23.28 -17.84
CA GLU A 211 -8.57 23.23 -18.95
C GLU A 211 -7.89 23.28 -20.32
#